data_AF-A0A846H9T1-F1
#
_entry.id   AF-A0A846H9T1-F1
#
_cell.length_a   1.000
_cell.length_b   1.000
_cell.length_c   1.000
_cell.angle_alpha   90.00
_cell.angle_beta   90.00
_cell.angle_gamma   90.00
#
_symmetry.space_group_name_H-M   'P 1'
#
loop_
_entity.id
_entity.type
_entity.pdbx_description
1 polymer ?
#
loop_
_entity_poly.entity_id
_entity_poly.type
_entity_poly.pdbx_seq_one_letter_code
_entity_poly.pdbx_strand_id
1 'polypeptide(L)' 'MKVREIIKLIEADGWYLARTRVSHRQYKHPTKAGLVTVPGKLSDDLALGTLNSIFKQAQLIEQKEKEDIEGSEEKEED' A
#
# COMPACT_ATOMS: atom_id res chain seq x y z
N MET A 1 7.97 -11.69 -5.14
CA MET A 1 6.97 -11.64 -4.05
C MET A 1 5.64 -11.96 -4.68
N LYS A 2 4.92 -12.94 -4.13
CA LYS A 2 3.69 -13.44 -4.76
C LYS A 2 2.51 -12.53 -4.46
N VAL A 3 1.57 -12.45 -5.40
CA VAL A 3 0.31 -11.70 -5.26
C VAL A 3 -0.42 -12.05 -3.96
N ARG A 4 -0.47 -13.33 -3.57
CA ARG A 4 -1.10 -13.76 -2.32
C ARG A 4 -0.52 -13.11 -1.06
N GLU A 5 0.78 -12.82 -1.04
CA GLU A 5 1.44 -12.23 0.14
C GLU A 5 1.08 -10.75 0.25
N ILE A 6 1.04 -10.05 -0.89
CA ILE A 6 0.60 -8.64 -0.96
C ILE A 6 -0.84 -8.48 -0.51
N ILE A 7 -1.73 -9.39 -0.94
CA ILE A 7 -3.13 -9.37 -0.54
C ILE A 7 -3.26 -9.48 0.98
N LYS A 8 -2.54 -10.44 1.60
CA LYS A 8 -2.55 -10.59 3.06
C LYS A 8 -2.07 -9.32 3.78
N LEU A 9 -1.05 -8.64 3.24
CA LEU A 9 -0.53 -7.41 3.85
C LEU A 9 -1.54 -6.27 3.81
N ILE A 10 -2.18 -6.03 2.65
CA ILE A 10 -3.19 -4.97 2.55
C ILE A 10 -4.46 -5.33 3.32
N GLU A 11 -4.85 -6.61 3.36
CA GLU A 11 -5.99 -7.06 4.17
C GLU A 11 -5.73 -6.89 5.67
N ALA A 12 -4.50 -7.15 6.13
CA ALA A 12 -4.09 -6.89 7.51
C ALA A 12 -4.09 -5.40 7.87
N ASP A 13 -3.80 -4.52 6.90
CA ASP A 13 -3.92 -3.06 7.05
C ASP A 13 -5.39 -2.58 7.07
N GLY A 14 -6.35 -3.44 6.73
CA GLY A 14 -7.79 -3.13 6.73
C GLY A 14 -8.40 -2.89 5.35
N TRP A 15 -7.66 -3.17 4.27
CA TRP A 15 -8.21 -3.15 2.92
C TRP A 15 -9.06 -4.40 2.68
N TYR A 16 -10.29 -4.22 2.20
CA TYR A 16 -11.19 -5.33 1.87
C TYR A 16 -11.45 -5.41 0.36
N LEU A 17 -11.69 -6.61 -0.13
CA LEU A 17 -12.00 -6.85 -1.54
C LEU A 17 -13.35 -6.21 -1.90
N ALA A 18 -13.33 -5.18 -2.73
CA ALA A 18 -14.53 -4.47 -3.16
C ALA A 18 -15.13 -5.06 -4.44
N ARG A 19 -14.28 -5.41 -5.42
CA ARG A 19 -14.71 -6.12 -6.63
C ARG A 19 -13.58 -6.90 -7.25
N THR A 20 -13.94 -8.02 -7.88
CA THR A 20 -13.05 -8.77 -8.75
C THR A 20 -13.59 -8.66 -10.17
N ARG A 21 -12.74 -8.28 -11.12
CA ARG A 21 -13.07 -8.41 -12.54
C ARG A 21 -11.97 -9.21 -13.22
N VAL A 22 -12.35 -10.32 -13.83
CA VAL A 22 -11.46 -11.18 -14.62
C VAL A 22 -10.21 -11.57 -13.82
N SER A 23 -9.08 -10.94 -14.10
CA SER A 23 -7.76 -11.24 -13.56
C SER A 23 -7.22 -10.15 -12.63
N HIS A 24 -8.03 -9.16 -12.25
CA HIS A 24 -7.65 -8.12 -11.30
C HIS A 24 -8.65 -7.99 -10.16
N ARG A 25 -8.10 -7.73 -8.97
CA ARG A 25 -8.85 -7.52 -7.73
C ARG A 25 -8.72 -6.06 -7.31
N GLN A 26 -9.83 -5.46 -6.95
CA GLN A 26 -9.89 -4.09 -6.47
C GLN A 26 -10.26 -4.10 -5.00
N TYR A 27 -9.42 -3.46 -4.19
CA TYR A 27 -9.59 -3.35 -2.74
C TYR A 27 -9.94 -1.92 -2.36
N LYS A 28 -10.77 -1.78 -1.33
CA LYS A 28 -11.12 -0.50 -0.72
C LYS A 28 -10.77 -0.51 0.76
N HIS A 29 -10.51 0.66 1.30
CA HIS A 29 -10.34 0.85 2.73
C HIS A 29 -11.51 1.69 3.27
N PRO A 30 -12.03 1.42 4.48
CA PRO A 30 -13.13 2.20 5.04
C PRO A 30 -12.71 3.65 5.38
N THR A 31 -11.48 3.85 5.85
CA THR A 31 -10.96 5.18 6.25
C THR A 31 -9.99 5.82 5.24
N LYS A 32 -9.03 5.07 4.69
CA LYS A 32 -8.07 5.55 3.68
C LYS A 32 -8.75 5.80 2.34
N ALA A 33 -8.43 6.95 1.74
CA ALA A 33 -8.97 7.32 0.43
C ALA A 33 -8.21 6.60 -0.69
N GLY A 34 -8.94 6.07 -1.65
CA GLY A 34 -8.36 5.42 -2.83
C GLY A 34 -8.89 4.02 -3.07
N LEU A 35 -8.34 3.38 -4.10
CA LEU A 35 -8.67 2.01 -4.49
C LEU A 35 -7.39 1.33 -4.94
N VAL A 36 -7.07 0.20 -4.30
CA VAL A 36 -5.88 -0.58 -4.61
C VAL A 36 -6.24 -1.62 -5.66
N THR A 37 -5.55 -1.60 -6.80
CA THR A 37 -5.74 -2.61 -7.84
C THR A 37 -4.58 -3.61 -7.82
N VAL A 38 -4.90 -4.88 -7.57
CA VAL A 38 -3.95 -5.99 -7.60
C VAL A 38 -4.18 -6.82 -8.87
N PRO A 39 -3.28 -6.73 -9.87
CA PRO A 39 -3.36 -7.53 -11.09
C PRO A 39 -2.82 -8.94 -10.86
N GLY A 40 -3.31 -9.89 -11.65
CA GLY A 40 -2.76 -11.24 -11.74
C GLY A 40 -3.43 -12.28 -10.84
N LYS A 41 -2.97 -13.52 -10.99
CA LYS A 41 -3.40 -14.66 -10.19
C LYS A 41 -2.66 -14.67 -8.85
N LEU A 42 -3.24 -15.33 -7.84
CA LEU A 42 -2.64 -15.44 -6.51
C LEU A 42 -1.23 -16.06 -6.52
N SER A 43 -0.99 -16.91 -7.52
CA SER A 43 0.26 -17.64 -7.74
C SER A 43 1.34 -16.82 -8.43
N ASP A 44 0.98 -15.69 -9.06
CA ASP A 44 1.89 -14.90 -9.88
C ASP A 44 2.86 -14.13 -9.00
N ASP A 45 4.09 -13.96 -9.50
CA ASP A 45 5.09 -13.10 -8.91
C ASP A 45 4.97 -11.69 -9.48
N LEU A 46 4.93 -10.70 -8.58
CA LEU A 46 4.88 -9.30 -8.96
C LEU A 46 6.28 -8.72 -9.09
N ALA A 47 6.50 -7.98 -10.18
CA ALA A 47 7.69 -7.17 -10.37
C ALA A 47 7.74 -6.03 -9.35
N LEU A 48 8.95 -5.60 -8.98
CA LEU A 48 9.19 -4.53 -8.00
C LEU A 48 8.43 -3.23 -8.33
N GLY A 49 8.36 -2.85 -9.61
CA GLY A 49 7.59 -1.67 -10.03
C GLY A 49 6.09 -1.78 -9.72
N THR A 50 5.50 -2.96 -9.92
CA THR A 50 4.09 -3.21 -9.61
C THR A 50 3.85 -3.23 -8.11
N LEU A 51 4.76 -3.85 -7.34
CA LEU A 51 4.72 -3.86 -5.88
C LEU A 51 4.71 -2.43 -5.32
N ASN A 52 5.65 -1.58 -5.78
CA ASN A 52 5.73 -0.19 -5.34
C ASN A 52 4.47 0.61 -5.70
N SER A 53 3.90 0.37 -6.88
CA SER A 53 2.63 1.01 -7.27
C SER A 53 1.47 0.60 -6.36
N ILE A 54 1.39 -0.68 -5.99
CA ILE A 54 0.37 -1.19 -5.06
C ILE A 54 0.55 -0.56 -3.67
N PHE A 55 1.78 -0.54 -3.13
CA PHE A 55 2.03 0.07 -1.82
C PHE A 55 1.74 1.57 -1.81
N LYS A 56 2.00 2.27 -2.92
CA LYS A 56 1.67 3.69 -3.07
C LYS A 56 0.17 3.92 -3.02
N GLN A 57 -0.58 3.10 -3.77
CA GLN A 57 -2.05 3.14 -3.74
C GLN A 57 -2.62 2.75 -2.37
N ALA A 58 -1.96 1.83 -1.67
CA ALA A 58 -2.35 1.38 -0.33
C ALA A 58 -1.93 2.35 0.79
N GLN A 59 -1.21 3.43 0.45
CA GLN A 59 -0.62 4.38 1.39
C GLN A 59 0.24 3.68 2.46
N LEU A 60 0.99 2.65 2.06
CA LEU A 60 1.86 1.86 2.93
C LEU A 60 3.34 2.27 2.86
N ILE A 61 3.68 3.32 2.11
CA ILE A 61 5.07 3.79 1.94
C ILE A 61 5.47 4.84 3.01
N GLU A 62 4.65 5.04 4.03
CA GLU A 62 4.73 6.22 4.91
C GLU A 62 5.62 6.00 6.15
N GLN A 63 6.87 5.59 5.94
CA GLN A 63 7.86 5.46 7.02
C GLN A 63 9.25 6.04 6.68
N LYS A 64 9.43 6.69 5.52
CA LYS A 64 10.73 7.31 5.17
C LYS A 64 10.72 8.83 5.05
N GLU A 65 9.57 9.48 5.04
CA GLU A 65 9.48 10.95 4.90
C GLU A 65 9.11 11.68 6.19
N LYS A 66 8.67 10.96 7.25
CA LYS A 66 8.31 11.58 8.54
C LYS A 66 9.50 11.73 9.50
N GLU A 67 10.56 10.91 9.38
CA GLU A 67 11.78 11.08 10.19
C GLU A 67 12.62 12.30 9.76
N ASP A 68 12.45 12.82 8.54
CA ASP A 68 13.20 13.99 8.06
C ASP A 68 12.54 15.33 8.41
N ILE A 69 11.27 15.35 8.86
CA ILE A 69 10.53 16.60 9.15
C ILE A 69 10.51 16.91 10.65
N GLU A 70 10.64 15.91 11.54
CA GLU A 70 10.55 16.11 13.00
C GLU A 70 11.91 16.39 13.68
N GLY A 71 12.97 16.66 12.90
CA GLY A 71 14.34 16.86 13.38
C GLY A 71 14.85 18.31 13.32
N SER A 72 14.02 19.31 13.01
CA SER A 72 14.48 20.69 12.72
C SER A 72 13.85 21.82 13.54
N GLU A 73 13.04 21.52 14.57
CA GLU A 73 12.48 22.54 15.47
C GLU A 73 13.00 22.39 16.92
N GLU A 74 14.32 22.40 17.12
CA GLU A 74 14.91 22.76 18.42
C GLU A 74 16.22 23.52 18.18
N LYS A 75 16.11 24.84 17.97
CA LYS A 75 17.13 25.84 18.33
C LYS A 75 16.66 27.25 17.96
N GLU A 76 15.85 27.85 18.82
CA GLU A 76 15.94 29.27 19.18
C GLU A 76 14.94 29.52 20.31
N GLU A 77 15.44 29.61 21.55
CA GLU A 77 15.01 30.61 22.55
C GLU A 77 15.91 30.50 23.81
N ASP A 78 16.45 31.67 24.19
CA ASP A 78 17.34 32.09 25.31
C ASP A 78 18.78 31.55 25.45
#